data_AF-A0A1A8DQZ4-F1
#
_entry.id   AF-A0A1A8DQZ4-F1
#
_cell.length_a   1.000
_cell.length_b   1.000
_cell.length_c   1.000
_cell.angle_alpha   90.00
_cell.angle_beta   90.00
_cell.angle_gamma   90.00
#
_symmetry.space_group_name_H-M   'P 1'
#
loop_
_entity.id
_entity.type
_entity.pdbx_description
1 polymer ?
#
loop_
_entity_poly.entity_id
_entity_poly.type
_entity_poly.pdbx_seq_one_letter_code
_entity_poly.pdbx_strand_id
1 'polypeptide(L)'
;MSSYKKKDIPDRWLDYSAVGQRLDGTRFIAFKVPLKQALTQKLRCSEVFGPWDLLDRLSKPNQELGLIIDLTFTTRYYQLQDVPQSLLFVKIFTAGHDVPSDQTILSFKRAVHRFLRDNRDNDKLIGVHCTHGVNRTGYLICRYLIDVDGMDPEKAVKLFNSSRGHAIERQNYLKDLKHGPRRSNVGIEELEQEPVRGQASGRESSNDPKYLRSYPPERSSYQPPHRGFFTQSPLLHSPPRRPVSSSHYQSYRWTPTHPDSQYRRPPRSADSWSRHPQNSAHEDRRRLPRYPDQWTSLPDDEEAAQDWGWHKPRTSDWHTGRHRTNRYDDY
;
A
#
# COMPACT_ATOMS: atom_id res chain seq x y z
N MET A 1 -11.44 -27.05 -29.98
CA MET A 1 -10.57 -25.97 -29.46
C MET A 1 -11.39 -25.15 -28.47
N SER A 2 -11.09 -25.27 -27.18
CA SER A 2 -11.88 -24.63 -26.11
C SER A 2 -11.66 -23.12 -26.11
N SER A 3 -12.73 -22.37 -26.39
CA SER A 3 -12.83 -20.93 -26.23
C SER A 3 -12.75 -20.59 -24.74
N TYR A 4 -11.53 -20.42 -24.20
CA TYR A 4 -11.35 -20.05 -22.80
C TYR A 4 -11.68 -18.58 -22.57
N LYS A 5 -12.61 -18.34 -21.64
CA LYS A 5 -13.03 -17.02 -21.19
C LYS A 5 -11.84 -16.26 -20.56
N LYS A 6 -11.47 -15.12 -21.14
CA LYS A 6 -10.61 -14.05 -20.56
C LYS A 6 -11.13 -13.47 -19.21
N LYS A 7 -12.07 -14.13 -18.51
CA LYS A 7 -12.86 -13.53 -17.41
C LYS A 7 -12.16 -13.49 -16.03
N ASP A 8 -11.08 -14.25 -15.84
CA ASP A 8 -10.46 -14.40 -14.51
C ASP A 8 -9.39 -13.34 -14.19
N ILE A 9 -8.72 -12.82 -15.22
CA ILE A 9 -7.77 -11.72 -15.12
C ILE A 9 -8.53 -10.39 -15.27
N PRO A 10 -8.26 -9.36 -14.45
CA PRO A 10 -8.91 -8.07 -14.63
C PRO A 10 -8.61 -7.49 -16.02
N ASP A 11 -9.61 -6.82 -16.60
CA ASP A 11 -9.44 -6.13 -17.88
C ASP A 11 -8.23 -5.17 -17.86
N ARG A 12 -7.49 -5.11 -18.97
CA ARG A 12 -6.24 -4.36 -19.15
C ARG A 12 -5.14 -4.62 -18.10
N TRP A 13 -5.25 -5.63 -17.21
CA TRP A 13 -4.26 -5.84 -16.16
C TRP A 13 -2.85 -6.12 -16.71
N LEU A 14 -2.75 -6.75 -17.88
CA LEU A 14 -1.48 -7.02 -18.57
C LEU A 14 -0.83 -5.76 -19.16
N ASP A 15 -1.60 -4.70 -19.39
CA ASP A 15 -1.14 -3.46 -20.03
C ASP A 15 -0.32 -2.58 -19.06
N TYR A 16 -0.46 -2.81 -17.75
CA TYR A 16 0.24 -2.05 -16.72
C TYR A 16 1.44 -2.82 -16.17
N SER A 17 2.53 -2.09 -15.95
CA SER A 17 3.72 -2.63 -15.29
C SER A 17 3.39 -3.07 -13.86
N ALA A 18 4.06 -4.14 -13.40
CA ALA A 18 3.72 -4.78 -12.13
C ALA A 18 3.92 -3.85 -10.93
N VAL A 19 5.09 -3.23 -10.84
CA VAL A 19 5.53 -2.41 -9.71
C VAL A 19 6.15 -1.12 -10.25
N GLY A 20 5.82 0.01 -9.63
CA GLY A 20 6.50 1.29 -9.86
C GLY A 20 7.82 1.39 -9.10
N GLN A 21 8.38 2.59 -9.05
CA GLN A 21 9.47 2.93 -8.12
C GLN A 21 8.90 3.47 -6.81
N ARG A 22 9.75 3.49 -5.78
CA ARG A 22 9.51 4.28 -4.57
C ARG A 22 9.28 5.74 -4.98
N LEU A 23 8.28 6.38 -4.39
CA LEU A 23 8.07 7.81 -4.58
C LEU A 23 9.13 8.57 -3.77
N ASP A 24 10.01 9.28 -4.47
CA ASP A 24 11.14 10.01 -3.87
C ASP A 24 10.68 10.93 -2.72
N GLY A 25 11.42 10.90 -1.61
CA GLY A 25 11.10 11.66 -0.40
C GLY A 25 9.95 11.08 0.44
N THR A 26 9.35 9.97 0.04
CA THR A 26 8.26 9.30 0.77
C THR A 26 8.60 7.84 1.06
N ARG A 27 7.71 7.15 1.77
CA ARG A 27 7.76 5.68 1.96
C ARG A 27 6.72 4.95 1.12
N PHE A 28 6.14 5.59 0.11
CA PHE A 28 5.15 4.95 -0.76
C PHE A 28 5.79 4.20 -1.93
N ILE A 29 5.19 3.07 -2.28
CA ILE A 29 5.40 2.38 -3.54
C ILE A 29 4.06 1.88 -4.09
N ALA A 30 3.83 2.08 -5.39
CA ALA A 30 2.58 1.71 -6.05
C ALA A 30 2.78 0.53 -6.99
N PHE A 31 1.82 -0.40 -7.01
CA PHE A 31 1.83 -1.57 -7.88
C PHE A 31 0.41 -1.94 -8.32
N LYS A 32 0.27 -2.74 -9.38
CA LYS A 32 -1.03 -3.33 -9.76
C LYS A 32 -1.39 -4.45 -8.79
N VAL A 33 -2.63 -4.95 -8.81
CA VAL A 33 -3.02 -6.03 -7.89
C VAL A 33 -2.18 -7.30 -8.16
N PRO A 34 -1.50 -7.88 -7.15
CA PRO A 34 -0.94 -9.22 -7.28
C PRO A 34 -2.08 -10.24 -7.34
N LEU A 35 -1.95 -11.26 -8.17
CA LEU A 35 -2.97 -12.29 -8.36
C LEU A 35 -2.53 -13.60 -7.71
N LYS A 36 -3.45 -14.26 -7.00
CA LYS A 36 -3.21 -15.60 -6.43
C LYS A 36 -2.95 -16.61 -7.54
N GLN A 37 -2.24 -17.68 -7.20
CA GLN A 37 -1.75 -18.67 -8.16
C GLN A 37 -2.85 -19.23 -9.07
N ALA A 38 -4.04 -19.52 -8.53
CA ALA A 38 -5.17 -20.02 -9.29
C ALA A 38 -5.57 -19.12 -10.49
N LEU A 39 -5.37 -17.80 -10.39
CA LEU A 39 -5.66 -16.85 -11.46
C LEU A 39 -4.51 -16.76 -12.48
N THR A 40 -3.27 -16.98 -12.05
CA THR A 40 -2.07 -16.82 -12.89
C THR A 40 -1.62 -18.09 -13.62
N GLN A 41 -2.20 -19.25 -13.32
CA GLN A 41 -1.81 -20.56 -13.88
C GLN A 41 -1.70 -20.59 -15.42
N LYS A 42 -2.51 -19.81 -16.12
CA LYS A 42 -2.55 -19.78 -17.59
C LYS A 42 -1.75 -18.64 -18.22
N LEU A 43 -1.19 -17.75 -17.41
CA LEU A 43 -0.35 -16.65 -17.88
C LEU A 43 1.02 -17.19 -18.33
N ARG A 44 1.69 -16.46 -19.22
CA ARG A 44 3.10 -16.73 -19.51
C ARG A 44 3.93 -16.43 -18.26
N CYS A 45 5.03 -17.15 -18.04
CA CYS A 45 5.87 -16.95 -16.85
C CYS A 45 6.31 -15.49 -16.65
N SER A 46 6.59 -14.77 -17.75
CA SER A 46 6.95 -13.35 -17.73
C SER A 46 5.81 -12.40 -17.31
N GLU A 47 4.56 -12.85 -17.40
CA GLU A 47 3.35 -12.08 -17.11
C GLU A 47 2.81 -12.36 -15.69
N VAL A 48 3.30 -13.42 -15.04
CA VAL A 48 2.90 -13.78 -13.67
C VAL A 48 3.33 -12.68 -12.69
N PHE A 49 2.41 -12.32 -11.81
CA PHE A 49 2.67 -11.39 -10.72
C PHE A 49 1.75 -11.70 -9.54
N GLY A 50 2.25 -12.47 -8.58
CA GLY A 50 1.62 -12.76 -7.30
C GLY A 50 2.29 -12.05 -6.11
N PRO A 51 1.82 -12.29 -4.88
CA PRO A 51 2.36 -11.65 -3.67
C PRO A 51 3.85 -11.93 -3.44
N TRP A 52 4.33 -13.12 -3.80
CA TRP A 52 5.76 -13.46 -3.72
C TRP A 52 6.58 -12.76 -4.82
N ASP A 53 6.05 -12.63 -6.04
CA ASP A 53 6.71 -11.88 -7.11
C ASP A 53 6.82 -10.38 -6.79
N LEU A 54 5.87 -9.83 -6.02
CA LEU A 54 5.97 -8.48 -5.47
C LEU A 54 7.19 -8.34 -4.56
N LEU A 55 7.38 -9.27 -3.61
CA LEU A 55 8.56 -9.25 -2.73
C LEU A 55 9.87 -9.42 -3.52
N ASP A 56 9.91 -10.34 -4.49
CA ASP A 56 11.09 -10.54 -5.33
C ASP A 56 11.48 -9.25 -6.08
N ARG A 57 10.49 -8.57 -6.67
CA ARG A 57 10.71 -7.30 -7.40
C ARG A 57 11.13 -6.14 -6.49
N LEU A 58 10.81 -6.22 -5.20
CA LEU A 58 11.21 -5.26 -4.17
C LEU A 58 12.49 -5.65 -3.44
N SER A 59 13.11 -6.78 -3.78
CA SER A 59 14.34 -7.28 -3.13
C SER A 59 15.59 -6.50 -3.56
N LYS A 60 15.54 -5.18 -3.40
CA LYS A 60 16.65 -4.24 -3.58
C LYS A 60 17.10 -3.73 -2.21
N PRO A 61 18.38 -3.37 -2.03
CA PRO A 61 18.83 -2.69 -0.82
C PRO A 61 17.94 -1.48 -0.51
N ASN A 62 17.51 -1.35 0.74
CA ASN A 62 16.66 -0.25 1.25
C ASN A 62 15.25 -0.16 0.62
N GLN A 63 14.70 -1.26 0.12
CA GLN A 63 13.30 -1.36 -0.35
C GLN A 63 12.53 -2.50 0.32
N GLU A 64 12.60 -2.58 1.64
CA GLU A 64 11.81 -3.56 2.39
C GLU A 64 10.35 -3.11 2.48
N LEU A 65 9.39 -3.94 2.05
CA LEU A 65 7.97 -3.65 2.20
C LEU A 65 7.50 -4.03 3.61
N GLY A 66 6.75 -3.14 4.28
CA GLY A 66 6.22 -3.41 5.63
C GLY A 66 4.69 -3.49 5.70
N LEU A 67 3.99 -2.79 4.82
CA LEU A 67 2.52 -2.74 4.79
C LEU A 67 2.01 -2.80 3.35
N ILE A 68 0.93 -3.55 3.12
CA ILE A 68 0.10 -3.48 1.93
C ILE A 68 -1.24 -2.84 2.28
N ILE A 69 -1.61 -1.80 1.53
CA ILE A 69 -2.96 -1.23 1.52
C ILE A 69 -3.63 -1.63 0.19
N ASP A 70 -4.61 -2.51 0.29
CA ASP A 70 -5.42 -2.98 -0.83
C ASP A 70 -6.68 -2.13 -0.99
N LEU A 71 -6.76 -1.41 -2.11
CA LEU A 71 -7.86 -0.51 -2.46
C LEU A 71 -8.89 -1.15 -3.41
N THR A 72 -8.75 -2.43 -3.74
CA THR A 72 -9.68 -3.09 -4.64
C THR A 72 -11.05 -3.26 -3.96
N PHE A 73 -12.13 -3.13 -4.74
CA PHE A 73 -13.50 -3.29 -4.24
C PHE A 73 -13.98 -4.75 -4.33
N THR A 74 -13.07 -5.70 -4.08
CA THR A 74 -13.32 -7.15 -4.19
C THR A 74 -12.25 -7.92 -3.44
N THR A 75 -12.52 -9.16 -3.02
CA THR A 75 -11.56 -10.06 -2.35
C THR A 75 -11.15 -11.24 -3.23
N ARG A 76 -11.51 -11.22 -4.53
CA ARG A 76 -11.28 -12.34 -5.45
C ARG A 76 -9.81 -12.55 -5.84
N TYR A 77 -8.99 -11.49 -5.81
CA TYR A 77 -7.66 -11.49 -6.44
C TYR A 77 -6.61 -12.21 -5.61
N TYR A 78 -6.62 -12.01 -4.31
CA TYR A 78 -5.84 -12.74 -3.32
C TYR A 78 -6.47 -12.49 -1.94
N GLN A 79 -6.14 -13.34 -0.98
CA GLN A 79 -6.63 -13.28 0.39
C GLN A 79 -5.45 -13.27 1.36
N LEU A 80 -5.73 -13.14 2.65
CA LEU A 80 -4.70 -13.05 3.68
C LEU A 80 -3.78 -14.28 3.72
N GLN A 81 -4.29 -15.46 3.35
CA GLN A 81 -3.49 -16.69 3.18
C GLN A 81 -2.45 -16.63 2.05
N ASP A 82 -2.61 -15.73 1.09
CA ASP A 82 -1.66 -15.53 0.00
C ASP A 82 -0.58 -14.49 0.37
N VAL A 83 -0.79 -13.72 1.46
CA VAL A 83 0.11 -12.62 1.87
C VAL A 83 1.21 -13.16 2.80
N PRO A 84 2.50 -12.92 2.51
CA PRO A 84 3.62 -13.30 3.37
C PRO A 84 3.49 -12.81 4.83
N GLN A 85 3.82 -13.66 5.80
CA GLN A 85 3.78 -13.33 7.24
C GLN A 85 4.67 -12.15 7.68
N SER A 86 5.65 -11.78 6.85
CA SER A 86 6.50 -10.61 7.06
C SER A 86 5.76 -9.28 6.84
N LEU A 87 4.60 -9.29 6.17
CA LEU A 87 3.86 -8.10 5.80
C LEU A 87 2.64 -7.87 6.68
N LEU A 88 2.37 -6.60 6.95
CA LEU A 88 1.06 -6.13 7.40
C LEU A 88 0.16 -5.89 6.18
N PHE A 89 -1.14 -6.06 6.37
CA PHE A 89 -2.16 -5.92 5.34
C PHE A 89 -3.36 -5.15 5.87
N VAL A 90 -3.85 -4.19 5.07
CA VAL A 90 -5.06 -3.42 5.33
C VAL A 90 -5.90 -3.42 4.05
N LYS A 91 -7.20 -3.69 4.21
CA LYS A 91 -8.18 -3.65 3.12
C LYS A 91 -9.05 -2.39 3.26
N ILE A 92 -9.02 -1.52 2.27
CA ILE A 92 -9.89 -0.33 2.21
C ILE A 92 -10.72 -0.41 0.93
N PHE A 93 -11.95 -0.89 1.05
CA PHE A 93 -12.86 -1.03 -0.08
C PHE A 93 -13.12 0.32 -0.75
N THR A 94 -12.47 0.56 -1.90
CA THR A 94 -12.56 1.82 -2.64
C THR A 94 -13.31 1.59 -3.94
N ALA A 95 -14.56 2.06 -4.00
CA ALA A 95 -15.39 2.01 -5.20
C ALA A 95 -14.69 2.68 -6.39
N GLY A 96 -14.96 2.19 -7.60
CA GLY A 96 -14.47 2.80 -8.82
C GLY A 96 -15.32 4.00 -9.24
N HIS A 97 -14.86 4.71 -10.27
CA HIS A 97 -15.57 5.81 -10.96
C HIS A 97 -15.60 7.11 -10.18
N ASP A 98 -16.21 7.13 -9.00
CA ASP A 98 -16.33 8.35 -8.20
C ASP A 98 -15.08 8.65 -7.38
N VAL A 99 -14.96 9.92 -7.01
CA VAL A 99 -13.91 10.39 -6.11
C VAL A 99 -14.10 9.67 -4.77
N PRO A 100 -13.07 9.00 -4.22
CA PRO A 100 -13.17 8.33 -2.92
C PRO A 100 -13.75 9.26 -1.83
N SER A 101 -14.66 8.72 -1.02
CA SER A 101 -15.34 9.47 0.03
C SER A 101 -14.38 9.97 1.11
N ASP A 102 -14.78 11.00 1.86
CA ASP A 102 -13.98 11.52 2.96
C ASP A 102 -13.67 10.45 4.02
N GLN A 103 -14.61 9.52 4.26
CA GLN A 103 -14.35 8.36 5.13
C GLN A 103 -13.23 7.47 4.57
N THR A 104 -13.28 7.14 3.27
CA THR A 104 -12.24 6.32 2.61
C THR A 104 -10.87 7.00 2.68
N ILE A 105 -10.85 8.32 2.44
CA ILE A 105 -9.65 9.15 2.53
C ILE A 105 -9.11 9.15 3.96
N LEU A 106 -9.97 9.30 4.97
CA LEU A 106 -9.59 9.27 6.37
C LEU A 106 -9.04 7.90 6.80
N SER A 107 -9.68 6.80 6.41
CA SER A 107 -9.18 5.44 6.68
C SER A 107 -7.80 5.21 6.05
N PHE A 108 -7.58 5.71 4.82
CA PHE A 108 -6.26 5.67 4.19
C PHE A 108 -5.22 6.48 4.97
N LYS A 109 -5.56 7.71 5.36
CA LYS A 109 -4.70 8.57 6.18
C LYS A 109 -4.33 7.92 7.51
N ARG A 110 -5.30 7.31 8.21
CA ARG A 110 -5.10 6.57 9.46
C ARG A 110 -4.12 5.41 9.29
N ALA A 111 -4.34 4.57 8.27
CA ALA A 111 -3.48 3.41 8.01
C ALA A 111 -2.02 3.84 7.74
N VAL A 112 -1.83 4.87 6.92
CA VAL A 112 -0.50 5.43 6.62
C VAL A 112 0.14 6.06 7.85
N HIS A 113 -0.58 6.98 8.51
CA HIS A 113 -0.08 7.74 9.66
C HIS A 113 0.35 6.80 10.80
N ARG A 114 -0.48 5.81 11.09
CA ARG A 114 -0.18 4.76 12.04
C ARG A 114 1.09 4.00 11.67
N PHE A 115 1.18 3.50 10.43
CA PHE A 115 2.34 2.71 10.02
C PHE A 115 3.63 3.52 10.17
N LEU A 116 3.63 4.78 9.73
CA LEU A 116 4.77 5.68 9.88
C LEU A 116 5.11 5.92 11.36
N ARG A 117 4.10 6.11 12.22
CA ARG A 117 4.29 6.26 13.67
C ARG A 117 4.92 5.03 14.32
N ASP A 118 4.43 3.85 13.96
CA ASP A 118 4.86 2.58 14.57
C ASP A 118 6.20 2.09 13.97
N ASN A 119 6.65 2.68 12.86
CA ASN A 119 7.88 2.32 12.14
C ASN A 119 8.84 3.52 11.97
N ARG A 120 8.91 4.44 12.94
CA ARG A 120 9.79 5.63 12.90
C ARG A 120 11.29 5.29 12.87
N ASP A 121 11.65 4.10 13.33
CA ASP A 121 13.01 3.59 13.49
C ASP A 121 13.55 2.85 12.26
N ASN A 122 12.72 2.68 11.22
CA ASN A 122 13.07 1.96 10.00
C ASN A 122 12.53 2.67 8.76
N ASP A 123 12.97 2.21 7.58
CA ASP A 123 12.61 2.80 6.29
C ASP A 123 11.71 1.87 5.45
N LYS A 124 10.94 0.97 6.10
CA LYS A 124 10.06 0.04 5.40
C LYS A 124 8.99 0.76 4.59
N LEU A 125 8.66 0.27 3.41
CA LEU A 125 7.72 0.90 2.49
C LEU A 125 6.27 0.54 2.80
N ILE A 126 5.38 1.46 2.42
CA ILE A 126 3.93 1.29 2.33
C ILE A 126 3.61 1.01 0.87
N GLY A 127 3.19 -0.21 0.61
CA GLY A 127 2.71 -0.66 -0.68
C GLY A 127 1.24 -0.34 -0.85
N VAL A 128 0.89 0.35 -1.92
CA VAL A 128 -0.52 0.67 -2.21
C VAL A 128 -0.88 0.15 -3.59
N HIS A 129 -1.99 -0.55 -3.68
CA HIS A 129 -2.51 -0.98 -4.97
C HIS A 129 -4.03 -0.85 -5.06
N CYS A 130 -4.50 -0.73 -6.29
CA CYS A 130 -5.88 -1.02 -6.67
C CYS A 130 -5.81 -2.12 -7.74
N THR A 131 -6.73 -2.19 -8.69
CA THR A 131 -6.64 -3.19 -9.77
C THR A 131 -5.39 -2.97 -10.63
N HIS A 132 -5.21 -1.76 -11.16
CA HIS A 132 -4.07 -1.41 -12.03
C HIS A 132 -2.94 -0.69 -11.30
N GLY A 133 -3.20 -0.25 -10.07
CA GLY A 133 -2.23 0.54 -9.30
C GLY A 133 -2.06 1.97 -9.80
N VAL A 134 -3.05 2.52 -10.51
CA VAL A 134 -2.95 3.83 -11.17
C VAL A 134 -3.97 4.81 -10.59
N ASN A 135 -5.26 4.65 -10.89
CA ASN A 135 -6.26 5.69 -10.60
C ASN A 135 -6.57 5.87 -9.11
N ARG A 136 -7.18 4.87 -8.45
CA ARG A 136 -7.50 4.94 -7.00
C ARG A 136 -6.25 5.05 -6.13
N THR A 137 -5.20 4.32 -6.51
CA THR A 137 -3.88 4.36 -5.85
C THR A 137 -3.27 5.75 -5.91
N GLY A 138 -3.17 6.32 -7.11
CA GLY A 138 -2.62 7.65 -7.31
C GLY A 138 -3.46 8.72 -6.63
N TYR A 139 -4.78 8.62 -6.70
CA TYR A 139 -5.65 9.55 -5.99
C TYR A 139 -5.39 9.56 -4.49
N LEU A 140 -5.43 8.39 -3.81
CA LEU A 140 -5.28 8.35 -2.35
C LEU A 140 -3.86 8.70 -1.89
N ILE A 141 -2.81 8.29 -2.62
CA ILE A 141 -1.44 8.72 -2.35
C ILE A 141 -1.33 10.24 -2.50
N CYS A 142 -1.70 10.80 -3.66
CA CYS A 142 -1.60 12.24 -3.88
C CYS A 142 -2.43 13.03 -2.86
N ARG A 143 -3.64 12.57 -2.53
CA ARG A 143 -4.50 13.20 -1.53
C ARG A 143 -3.86 13.20 -0.15
N TYR A 144 -3.17 12.12 0.24
CA TYR A 144 -2.38 12.10 1.48
C TYR A 144 -1.25 13.13 1.44
N LEU A 145 -0.43 13.15 0.37
CA LEU A 145 0.68 14.09 0.24
C LEU A 145 0.20 15.55 0.27
N ILE A 146 -0.97 15.86 -0.29
CA ILE A 146 -1.54 17.20 -0.29
C ILE A 146 -2.07 17.59 1.08
N ASP A 147 -2.90 16.74 1.68
CA ASP A 147 -3.64 17.09 2.90
C ASP A 147 -2.79 16.95 4.17
N VAL A 148 -1.84 16.02 4.20
CA VAL A 148 -1.02 15.70 5.38
C VAL A 148 0.37 16.32 5.25
N ASP A 149 1.05 16.09 4.13
CA ASP A 149 2.42 16.59 3.94
C ASP A 149 2.45 18.03 3.37
N GLY A 150 1.29 18.61 3.04
CA GLY A 150 1.17 19.96 2.50
C GLY A 150 1.76 20.12 1.10
N MET A 151 1.97 19.02 0.36
CA MET A 151 2.52 19.05 -0.98
C MET A 151 1.59 19.76 -1.96
N ASP A 152 2.17 20.53 -2.88
CA ASP A 152 1.44 21.11 -4.00
C ASP A 152 0.75 20.01 -4.85
N PRO A 153 -0.53 20.17 -5.23
CA PRO A 153 -1.24 19.15 -5.99
C PRO A 153 -0.60 18.74 -7.32
N GLU A 154 -0.02 19.69 -8.07
CA GLU A 154 0.61 19.38 -9.34
C GLU A 154 1.91 18.59 -9.12
N LYS A 155 2.68 18.96 -8.10
CA LYS A 155 3.87 18.20 -7.68
C LYS A 155 3.52 16.79 -7.23
N ALA A 156 2.46 16.61 -6.44
CA ALA A 156 2.02 15.29 -5.97
C ALA A 156 1.64 14.38 -7.15
N VAL A 157 0.82 14.88 -8.09
CA VAL A 157 0.43 14.13 -9.29
C VAL A 157 1.64 13.81 -10.16
N LYS A 158 2.54 14.77 -10.36
CA LYS A 158 3.76 14.56 -11.15
C LYS A 158 4.65 13.49 -10.53
N LEU A 159 4.89 13.57 -9.21
CA LEU A 159 5.69 12.61 -8.45
C LEU A 159 5.09 11.20 -8.55
N PHE A 160 3.79 11.06 -8.37
CA PHE A 160 3.11 9.77 -8.51
C PHE A 160 3.26 9.23 -9.93
N ASN A 161 2.93 10.01 -10.95
CA ASN A 161 2.95 9.57 -12.35
C ASN A 161 4.37 9.13 -12.78
N SER A 162 5.40 9.90 -12.43
CA SER A 162 6.79 9.56 -12.76
C SER A 162 7.26 8.31 -12.04
N SER A 163 6.91 8.16 -10.76
CA SER A 163 7.32 7.00 -9.96
C SER A 163 6.56 5.73 -10.35
N ARG A 164 5.25 5.84 -10.64
CA ARG A 164 4.42 4.71 -11.07
C ARG A 164 4.75 4.23 -12.48
N GLY A 165 5.18 5.14 -13.36
CA GLY A 165 5.39 4.88 -14.79
C GLY A 165 4.10 4.87 -15.62
N HIS A 166 2.96 5.20 -15.00
CA HIS A 166 1.64 5.29 -15.64
C HIS A 166 0.90 6.48 -15.03
N ALA A 167 0.30 7.33 -15.88
CA ALA A 167 -0.38 8.53 -15.42
C ALA A 167 -1.77 8.22 -14.87
N ILE A 168 -2.23 8.96 -13.86
CA ILE A 168 -3.64 8.97 -13.45
C ILE A 168 -4.50 9.38 -14.65
N GLU A 169 -5.44 8.51 -15.04
CA GLU A 169 -6.26 8.67 -16.25
C GLU A 169 -7.59 9.38 -15.95
N ARG A 170 -8.11 9.20 -14.73
CA ARG A 170 -9.45 9.69 -14.32
C ARG A 170 -9.47 11.20 -14.14
N GLN A 171 -10.16 11.89 -15.05
CA GLN A 171 -10.22 13.35 -15.08
C GLN A 171 -10.91 13.95 -13.85
N ASN A 172 -11.95 13.29 -13.32
CA ASN A 172 -12.58 13.72 -12.07
C ASN A 172 -11.62 13.65 -10.88
N TYR A 173 -10.72 12.66 -10.84
CA TYR A 173 -9.71 12.54 -9.78
C TYR A 173 -8.68 13.66 -9.90
N LEU A 174 -8.18 13.92 -11.11
CA LEU A 174 -7.24 15.01 -11.36
C LEU A 174 -7.86 16.38 -11.03
N LYS A 175 -9.13 16.59 -11.40
CA LYS A 175 -9.85 17.84 -11.10
C LYS A 175 -10.00 18.04 -9.60
N ASP A 176 -10.39 17.01 -8.85
CA ASP A 176 -10.52 17.08 -7.39
C ASP A 176 -9.16 17.27 -6.70
N LEU A 177 -8.09 16.57 -7.14
CA LEU A 177 -6.75 16.78 -6.58
C LEU A 177 -6.29 18.23 -6.74
N LYS A 178 -6.48 18.82 -7.93
CA LYS A 178 -6.02 20.17 -8.25
C LYS A 178 -6.88 21.28 -7.66
N HIS A 179 -8.20 21.11 -7.63
CA HIS A 179 -9.14 22.19 -7.32
C HIS A 179 -10.14 21.86 -6.20
N GLY A 180 -10.18 20.61 -5.76
CA GLY A 180 -11.05 20.18 -4.66
C GLY A 180 -10.54 20.69 -3.31
N PRO A 181 -11.42 20.75 -2.30
CA PRO A 181 -11.04 21.18 -0.96
C PRO A 181 -10.03 20.21 -0.33
N ARG A 182 -9.19 20.70 0.57
CA ARG A 182 -8.40 19.82 1.44
C ARG A 182 -9.36 18.99 2.29
N ARG A 183 -9.11 17.69 2.43
CA ARG A 183 -9.93 16.86 3.33
C ARG A 183 -9.39 16.96 4.74
N SER A 184 -10.31 16.92 5.71
CA SER A 184 -9.97 17.02 7.13
C SER A 184 -8.96 15.95 7.55
N ASN A 185 -8.10 16.31 8.51
CA ASN A 185 -7.23 15.39 9.22
C ASN A 185 -7.75 15.11 10.65
N VAL A 186 -8.94 15.62 11.00
CA VAL A 186 -9.59 15.32 12.28
C VAL A 186 -9.81 13.81 12.37
N GLY A 187 -9.42 13.23 13.50
CA GLY A 187 -9.51 11.80 13.74
C GLY A 187 -8.43 10.95 13.07
N ILE A 188 -7.38 11.53 12.48
CA ILE A 188 -6.27 10.76 11.84
C ILE A 188 -5.51 9.86 12.84
N GLU A 189 -5.54 10.20 14.13
CA GLU A 189 -4.90 9.43 15.21
C GLU A 189 -5.81 8.35 15.82
N GLU A 190 -7.10 8.35 15.47
CA GLU A 190 -8.06 7.38 15.99
C GLU A 190 -7.80 5.98 15.40
N LEU A 191 -7.97 4.97 16.26
CA LEU A 191 -7.88 3.57 15.86
C LEU A 191 -9.20 3.14 15.21
N GLU A 192 -9.14 2.72 13.95
CA GLU A 192 -10.30 2.17 13.22
C GLU A 192 -10.11 0.67 12.97
N GLN A 193 -9.13 0.32 12.14
CA GLN A 193 -8.79 -1.06 11.83
C GLN A 193 -7.30 -1.30 12.05
N GLU A 194 -6.99 -2.32 12.85
CA GLU A 194 -5.64 -2.83 13.04
C GLU A 194 -5.16 -3.51 11.75
N PRO A 195 -3.96 -3.18 11.22
CA PRO A 195 -3.35 -3.96 10.16
C PRO A 195 -3.22 -5.43 10.59
N VAL A 196 -3.66 -6.35 9.73
CA VAL A 196 -3.56 -7.79 9.97
C VAL A 196 -2.26 -8.32 9.39
N ARG A 197 -1.64 -9.29 10.06
CA ARG A 197 -0.44 -9.96 9.55
C ARG A 197 -0.82 -10.95 8.46
N GLY A 198 -0.04 -11.01 7.38
CA GLY A 198 -0.17 -12.06 6.36
C GLY A 198 -0.07 -13.46 6.94
N GLN A 199 -0.64 -14.45 6.26
CA GLN A 199 -0.70 -15.84 6.76
C GLN A 199 0.16 -16.82 5.96
N ALA A 200 0.71 -16.42 4.80
CA ALA A 200 1.55 -17.29 3.97
C ALA A 200 2.93 -17.48 4.61
N SER A 201 3.26 -18.72 4.95
CA SER A 201 4.55 -19.12 5.54
C SER A 201 5.65 -19.35 4.50
N GLY A 202 5.28 -19.57 3.24
CA GLY A 202 6.21 -19.80 2.14
C GLY A 202 5.52 -19.74 0.79
N ARG A 203 6.33 -19.67 -0.27
CA ARG A 203 5.84 -19.74 -1.64
C ARG A 203 5.30 -21.15 -1.88
N GLU A 204 4.08 -21.28 -2.38
CA GLU A 204 3.55 -22.60 -2.76
C GLU A 204 4.50 -23.22 -3.78
N SER A 205 5.16 -24.33 -3.40
CA SER A 205 6.03 -25.08 -4.29
C SER A 205 5.18 -25.76 -5.35
N SER A 206 4.93 -25.09 -6.46
CA SER A 206 4.45 -25.78 -7.65
C SER A 206 5.60 -26.65 -8.17
N ASN A 207 5.43 -27.97 -8.20
CA ASN A 207 6.32 -28.90 -8.91
C ASN A 207 6.34 -28.68 -10.44
N ASP A 208 5.76 -27.59 -10.94
CA ASP A 208 5.73 -27.23 -12.35
C ASP A 208 7.06 -26.51 -12.72
N PRO A 209 7.90 -27.10 -13.59
CA PRO A 209 9.19 -26.54 -13.99
C PRO A 209 9.11 -25.13 -14.60
N LYS A 210 7.91 -24.65 -14.96
CA LYS A 210 7.68 -23.26 -15.43
C LYS A 210 7.88 -22.20 -14.35
N TYR A 211 7.75 -22.53 -13.07
CA TYR A 211 7.90 -21.59 -11.94
C TYR A 211 9.29 -21.61 -11.30
N LEU A 212 10.14 -22.59 -11.64
CA LEU A 212 11.49 -22.73 -11.06
C LEU A 212 12.52 -21.71 -11.58
N ARG A 213 12.17 -20.84 -12.52
CA ARG A 213 13.14 -19.96 -13.18
C ARG A 213 12.57 -18.57 -13.50
N SER A 214 12.14 -17.84 -12.47
CA SER A 214 11.44 -16.58 -12.69
C SER A 214 12.33 -15.40 -13.06
N TYR A 215 13.65 -15.39 -12.84
CA TYR A 215 14.50 -14.31 -13.35
C TYR A 215 15.95 -14.79 -13.61
N PRO A 216 16.50 -14.65 -14.82
CA PRO A 216 17.95 -14.51 -14.97
C PRO A 216 18.36 -13.20 -14.28
N PRO A 217 19.54 -13.11 -13.64
CA PRO A 217 20.06 -11.83 -13.18
C PRO A 217 20.16 -10.92 -14.40
N GLU A 218 19.53 -9.74 -14.38
CA GLU A 218 19.77 -8.72 -15.39
C GLU A 218 21.26 -8.37 -15.33
N ARG A 219 22.04 -8.97 -16.24
CA ARG A 219 23.34 -8.44 -16.61
C ARG A 219 23.06 -7.08 -17.23
N SER A 220 23.33 -6.04 -16.47
CA SER A 220 23.48 -4.69 -16.98
C SER A 220 24.50 -4.72 -18.12
N SER A 221 24.02 -4.81 -19.35
CA SER A 221 24.83 -4.70 -20.55
C SER A 221 25.07 -3.22 -20.84
N TYR A 222 25.81 -2.56 -19.97
CA TYR A 222 26.63 -1.43 -20.42
C TYR A 222 27.80 -2.04 -21.18
N GLN A 223 27.64 -2.17 -22.50
CA GLN A 223 28.78 -2.36 -23.40
C GLN A 223 29.47 -0.99 -23.57
N PRO A 224 30.74 -0.84 -23.19
CA PRO A 224 31.52 0.30 -23.64
C PRO A 224 31.82 0.11 -25.14
N PRO A 225 31.75 1.16 -25.98
CA PRO A 225 32.11 1.01 -27.37
C PRO A 225 33.63 0.83 -27.50
N HIS A 226 34.06 -0.37 -27.89
CA HIS A 226 35.43 -0.62 -28.33
C HIS A 226 35.56 -0.34 -29.84
N ARG A 227 36.60 0.44 -30.15
CA ARG A 227 37.09 0.90 -31.47
C ARG A 227 37.48 -0.23 -32.45
N GLY A 228 37.30 0.05 -33.74
CA GLY A 228 38.30 -0.14 -34.81
C GLY A 228 38.31 1.17 -35.63
N PHE A 229 39.43 1.77 -36.03
CA PHE A 229 40.46 1.26 -36.94
C PHE A 229 41.86 1.82 -36.62
N PHE A 230 42.86 1.08 -37.08
CA PHE A 230 44.30 1.35 -36.99
C PHE A 230 44.74 2.58 -37.80
N THR A 231 45.63 3.39 -37.24
CA THR A 231 46.85 3.91 -37.92
C THR A 231 47.88 4.43 -36.89
N GLN A 232 49.07 3.83 -36.94
CA GLN A 232 50.43 4.36 -36.67
C GLN A 232 50.76 5.17 -35.40
N SER A 233 51.76 4.62 -34.66
CA SER A 233 52.66 5.26 -33.67
C SER A 233 53.52 6.39 -34.27
N PRO A 234 54.15 7.32 -33.51
CA PRO A 234 55.04 6.99 -32.37
C PRO A 234 55.11 7.94 -31.15
N LEU A 235 55.50 7.31 -30.03
CA LEU A 235 56.40 7.74 -28.94
C LEU A 235 56.18 9.12 -28.27
N LEU A 236 56.18 9.12 -26.93
CA LEU A 236 57.07 9.91 -26.04
C LEU A 236 56.57 9.86 -24.57
N HIS A 237 57.48 9.42 -23.68
CA HIS A 237 57.70 9.85 -22.28
C HIS A 237 56.59 9.75 -21.22
N SER A 238 56.81 8.89 -20.22
CA SER A 238 56.41 9.11 -18.82
C SER A 238 57.46 9.98 -18.11
N PRO A 239 57.11 10.78 -17.09
CA PRO A 239 57.41 10.38 -15.69
C PRO A 239 56.40 10.97 -14.66
N PRO A 240 56.68 11.05 -13.33
CA PRO A 240 56.22 10.07 -12.35
C PRO A 240 55.30 10.63 -11.24
N ARG A 241 54.78 9.71 -10.42
CA ARG A 241 54.04 9.97 -9.17
C ARG A 241 54.86 10.76 -8.13
N ARG A 242 54.19 11.66 -7.41
CA ARG A 242 54.49 12.02 -6.01
C ARG A 242 53.19 12.25 -5.19
N PRO A 243 53.14 11.88 -3.90
CA PRO A 243 51.99 12.07 -3.00
C PRO A 243 52.24 13.15 -1.93
N VAL A 244 51.23 13.97 -1.59
CA VAL A 244 51.15 14.83 -0.38
C VAL A 244 49.65 15.16 -0.16
N SER A 245 48.98 14.60 0.85
CA SER A 245 48.70 15.12 2.22
C SER A 245 47.36 15.86 2.38
N SER A 246 46.63 15.41 3.41
CA SER A 246 45.79 16.15 4.36
C SER A 246 44.65 17.08 3.89
N SER A 247 43.42 16.69 4.22
CA SER A 247 42.51 17.36 5.19
C SER A 247 41.08 16.85 4.95
N HIS A 248 40.53 16.00 5.82
CA HIS A 248 39.70 16.40 6.98
C HIS A 248 38.71 17.53 6.66
N TYR A 249 37.48 17.17 6.27
CA TYR A 249 36.28 17.89 6.68
C TYR A 249 35.16 16.87 6.94
N GLN A 250 34.95 16.56 8.22
CA GLN A 250 33.77 15.86 8.71
C GLN A 250 32.68 16.87 9.04
N SER A 251 31.51 16.59 8.48
CA SER A 251 30.22 16.47 9.16
C SER A 251 29.93 17.33 10.39
N TYR A 252 29.03 18.26 10.19
CA TYR A 252 28.20 18.96 11.18
C TYR A 252 27.43 17.95 12.04
N ARG A 253 27.82 17.85 13.32
CA ARG A 253 27.11 17.11 14.37
C ARG A 253 26.64 18.11 15.43
N TRP A 254 25.33 18.25 15.57
CA TRP A 254 24.70 19.04 16.62
C TRP A 254 24.77 18.29 17.96
N THR A 255 25.22 18.97 19.02
CA THR A 255 25.19 18.52 20.42
C THR A 255 24.33 19.49 21.24
N PRO A 256 23.44 18.99 22.12
CA PRO A 256 22.93 19.77 23.25
C PRO A 256 23.75 19.50 24.52
N THR A 257 23.98 20.57 25.28
CA THR A 257 24.65 20.64 26.58
C THR A 257 23.83 20.03 27.72
N HIS A 258 24.46 19.22 28.56
CA HIS A 258 24.01 18.88 29.92
C HIS A 258 24.96 19.51 30.94
N PRO A 259 24.47 19.96 32.11
CA PRO A 259 25.30 20.08 33.30
C PRO A 259 24.91 19.05 34.38
N ASP A 260 25.97 18.50 34.98
CA ASP A 260 26.12 18.06 36.38
C ASP A 260 25.23 16.95 36.97
N SER A 261 25.69 16.18 37.97
CA SER A 261 26.93 15.44 38.23
C SER A 261 26.62 14.54 39.47
N GLN A 262 27.43 13.49 39.67
CA GLN A 262 27.64 12.76 40.94
C GLN A 262 26.60 11.66 41.33
N TYR A 263 26.99 10.38 41.27
CA TYR A 263 27.53 9.60 42.42
C TYR A 263 27.58 8.08 42.12
N ARG A 264 28.78 7.52 42.35
CA ARG A 264 29.16 6.16 42.83
C ARG A 264 28.33 4.91 42.49
N ARG A 265 29.01 3.94 41.84
CA ARG A 265 28.93 2.47 42.08
C ARG A 265 29.81 2.10 43.30
N PRO A 266 29.74 0.90 43.96
CA PRO A 266 29.56 -0.47 43.42
C PRO A 266 28.84 -1.46 44.40
N PRO A 267 29.04 -2.81 44.42
CA PRO A 267 29.40 -3.83 43.41
C PRO A 267 28.37 -5.00 43.31
N ARG A 268 28.67 -5.95 42.40
CA ARG A 268 28.05 -7.28 42.23
C ARG A 268 28.30 -8.22 43.42
N SER A 269 27.35 -9.13 43.66
CA SER A 269 27.57 -10.44 44.28
C SER A 269 26.86 -11.54 43.48
N ALA A 270 27.53 -12.68 43.39
CA ALA A 270 27.11 -13.91 42.72
C ALA A 270 26.38 -14.86 43.70
N ASP A 271 26.09 -16.06 43.19
CA ASP A 271 25.49 -17.26 43.82
C ASP A 271 23.98 -17.39 43.57
N SER A 272 23.52 -18.17 42.59
CA SER A 272 23.54 -19.64 42.45
C SER A 272 22.47 -20.33 43.31
N TRP A 273 21.70 -21.20 42.64
CA TRP A 273 21.18 -22.51 43.06
C TRP A 273 19.70 -22.77 42.68
N SER A 274 19.56 -23.80 41.83
CA SER A 274 18.54 -24.87 41.88
C SER A 274 17.24 -24.77 41.07
N ARG A 275 17.22 -25.56 39.99
CA ARG A 275 16.12 -26.40 39.46
C ARG A 275 15.41 -27.15 40.63
N HIS A 276 14.13 -27.55 40.63
CA HIS A 276 13.32 -28.29 39.63
C HIS A 276 11.86 -28.49 40.20
N PRO A 277 10.94 -29.30 39.63
CA PRO A 277 9.64 -28.89 39.06
C PRO A 277 8.39 -29.38 39.85
N GLN A 278 7.17 -29.07 39.38
CA GLN A 278 6.03 -30.01 39.39
C GLN A 278 4.81 -29.57 38.54
N ASN A 279 4.16 -30.60 37.99
CA ASN A 279 2.96 -30.63 37.16
C ASN A 279 1.68 -30.18 37.88
N SER A 280 0.70 -29.68 37.11
CA SER A 280 -0.68 -30.19 37.19
C SER A 280 -1.52 -29.70 36.00
N ALA A 281 -2.17 -30.67 35.35
CA ALA A 281 -3.16 -30.51 34.31
C ALA A 281 -4.46 -29.87 34.83
N HIS A 282 -5.16 -29.13 33.96
CA HIS A 282 -6.63 -29.05 33.98
C HIS A 282 -7.14 -28.76 32.57
N GLU A 283 -7.95 -29.70 32.07
CA GLU A 283 -8.92 -29.48 31.00
C GLU A 283 -9.98 -28.46 31.46
N ASP A 284 -10.38 -27.53 30.59
CA ASP A 284 -11.81 -27.33 30.35
C ASP A 284 -12.10 -26.67 28.99
N ARG A 285 -13.31 -26.92 28.52
CA ARG A 285 -13.77 -26.97 27.15
C ARG A 285 -14.78 -25.84 26.92
N ARG A 286 -14.88 -25.37 25.66
CA ARG A 286 -15.97 -24.55 25.04
C ARG A 286 -15.87 -23.03 25.33
N ARG A 287 -16.14 -22.08 24.43
CA ARG A 287 -17.03 -21.99 23.26
C ARG A 287 -16.48 -20.98 22.23
N LEU A 288 -16.51 -21.35 20.94
CA LEU A 288 -16.39 -20.46 19.79
C LEU A 288 -17.79 -19.99 19.35
N PRO A 289 -17.99 -18.74 18.90
CA PRO A 289 -19.22 -18.34 18.22
C PRO A 289 -19.27 -18.87 16.78
N ARG A 290 -20.31 -19.64 16.47
CA ARG A 290 -20.73 -20.00 15.11
C ARG A 290 -21.37 -18.80 14.42
N TYR A 291 -20.92 -18.45 13.21
CA TYR A 291 -21.74 -17.73 12.23
C TYR A 291 -22.34 -18.73 11.24
N PRO A 292 -23.59 -18.54 10.79
CA PRO A 292 -24.21 -19.44 9.82
C PRO A 292 -23.73 -19.15 8.40
N ASP A 293 -23.22 -20.19 7.75
CA ASP A 293 -23.06 -20.28 6.30
C ASP A 293 -24.42 -20.49 5.65
N GLN A 294 -24.80 -19.58 4.74
CA GLN A 294 -25.67 -19.85 3.59
C GLN A 294 -25.81 -18.56 2.78
N TRP A 295 -25.10 -18.43 1.66
CA TRP A 295 -25.63 -17.83 0.42
C TRP A 295 -24.88 -18.41 -0.77
N THR A 296 -25.65 -19.12 -1.58
CA THR A 296 -25.30 -19.72 -2.86
C THR A 296 -25.15 -18.67 -3.95
N SER A 297 -24.18 -18.93 -4.81
CA SER A 297 -23.80 -18.29 -6.08
C SER A 297 -24.94 -17.75 -6.95
N LEU A 298 -24.86 -16.48 -7.38
CA LEU A 298 -25.40 -15.98 -8.66
C LEU A 298 -24.51 -14.83 -9.21
N PRO A 299 -24.47 -14.60 -10.54
CA PRO A 299 -23.39 -13.90 -11.24
C PRO A 299 -23.58 -12.38 -11.37
N ASP A 300 -22.46 -11.67 -11.50
CA ASP A 300 -22.36 -10.25 -11.83
C ASP A 300 -22.90 -9.97 -13.25
N ASP A 301 -23.93 -9.12 -13.35
CA ASP A 301 -24.29 -8.41 -14.58
C ASP A 301 -24.14 -6.90 -14.37
N GLU A 302 -23.40 -6.27 -15.28
CA GLU A 302 -23.40 -4.83 -15.53
C GLU A 302 -24.77 -4.42 -16.07
N GLU A 303 -25.17 -3.16 -15.79
CA GLU A 303 -26.32 -2.44 -16.36
C GLU A 303 -27.67 -2.54 -15.61
N ALA A 304 -27.86 -1.66 -14.62
CA ALA A 304 -29.12 -0.91 -14.43
C ALA A 304 -28.97 0.09 -13.28
N ALA A 305 -28.74 1.36 -13.63
CA ALA A 305 -29.15 2.46 -12.78
C ALA A 305 -30.67 2.61 -12.90
N GLN A 306 -31.43 2.22 -11.88
CA GLN A 306 -32.72 2.83 -11.54
C GLN A 306 -33.28 2.32 -10.21
N ASP A 307 -33.73 3.29 -9.43
CA ASP A 307 -34.76 3.24 -8.40
C ASP A 307 -34.51 2.49 -7.09
N TRP A 308 -34.04 3.24 -6.08
CA TRP A 308 -34.41 2.99 -4.69
C TRP A 308 -34.89 4.30 -4.07
N GLY A 309 -36.20 4.54 -4.19
CA GLY A 309 -36.93 5.58 -3.48
C GLY A 309 -36.84 5.41 -1.97
N TRP A 310 -36.38 6.46 -1.30
CA TRP A 310 -36.45 6.57 0.16
C TRP A 310 -37.86 6.99 0.59
N HIS A 311 -38.53 6.10 1.31
CA HIS A 311 -39.78 6.41 2.02
C HIS A 311 -39.54 7.45 3.12
N LYS A 312 -40.30 8.56 3.06
CA LYS A 312 -40.48 9.51 4.17
C LYS A 312 -41.35 8.88 5.29
N PRO A 313 -41.15 9.25 6.56
CA PRO A 313 -42.03 8.80 7.64
C PRO A 313 -43.41 9.49 7.57
N ARG A 314 -44.46 8.70 7.80
CA ARG A 314 -45.86 9.13 7.96
C ARG A 314 -46.03 10.02 9.19
N THR A 315 -46.62 11.19 9.02
CA THR A 315 -47.25 11.97 10.09
C THR A 315 -48.73 11.62 10.17
N SER A 316 -49.22 11.42 11.39
CA SER A 316 -50.60 11.11 11.75
C SER A 316 -51.51 12.34 11.66
N ASP A 317 -52.60 12.23 10.89
CA ASP A 317 -53.71 13.18 10.89
C ASP A 317 -54.58 12.99 12.13
N TRP A 318 -54.83 14.08 12.86
CA TRP A 318 -55.96 14.22 13.78
C TRP A 318 -56.93 15.24 13.21
N HIS A 319 -58.18 14.80 13.05
CA HIS A 319 -59.34 15.59 12.67
C HIS A 319 -59.74 16.63 13.75
N THR A 320 -60.05 17.85 13.31
CA THR A 320 -61.16 18.72 13.76
C THR A 320 -61.33 19.79 12.68
N GLY A 321 -62.49 20.03 12.05
CA GLY A 321 -63.79 20.28 12.64
C GLY A 321 -64.06 21.79 12.64
N ARG A 322 -64.73 22.29 11.58
CA ARG A 322 -65.17 23.69 11.38
C ARG A 322 -65.99 24.21 12.57
N HIS A 323 -65.74 25.45 13.01
CA HIS A 323 -66.78 26.34 13.57
C HIS A 323 -66.53 27.82 13.20
N ARG A 324 -67.62 28.52 12.85
CA ARG A 324 -67.80 29.97 12.60
C ARG A 324 -67.38 30.79 13.85
N THR A 325 -67.01 32.07 13.81
CA THR A 325 -67.83 33.28 13.49
C THR A 325 -66.97 34.58 13.52
N ASN A 326 -67.50 35.64 12.87
CA ASN A 326 -67.33 37.11 13.08
C ASN A 326 -65.93 37.77 13.12
N ARG A 327 -65.59 38.79 12.31
CA ARG A 327 -66.15 40.14 11.98
C ARG A 327 -65.47 41.26 12.81
N TYR A 328 -65.09 42.32 12.07
CA TYR A 328 -64.63 43.69 12.43
C TYR A 328 -63.11 43.94 12.30
N ASP A 329 -62.67 44.70 11.30
CA ASP A 329 -62.48 46.19 11.18
C ASP A 329 -60.98 46.48 11.34
N ASP A 330 -60.29 47.44 10.72
CA ASP A 330 -60.66 48.63 9.95
C ASP A 330 -59.36 49.16 9.27
N TYR A 331 -59.55 50.06 8.28
CA TYR A 331 -58.59 50.90 7.52
C TYR A 331 -57.87 50.34 6.28
#